data_AF-A0A7G8WB83-F1
#
_entry.id   AF-A0A7G8WB83-F1
#
_cell.length_a   1.000
_cell.length_b   1.000
_cell.length_c   1.000
_cell.angle_alpha   90.00
_cell.angle_beta   90.00
_cell.angle_gamma   90.00
#
_symmetry.space_group_name_H-M   'P 1'
#
loop_
_entity.id
_entity.type
_entity.pdbx_description
1 polymer ?
#
loop_
_entity_poly.entity_id
_entity_poly.type
_entity_poly.pdbx_seq_one_letter_code
_entity_poly.pdbx_strand_id
1 'polypeptide(L)' 'MKKRHEQKLVVLSIALFFVFNIPFVLIFNFEGAIFGIPTLYFSLFTFWMISIVISYIVLKRHYE' A
#
# COMPACT_ATOMS: atom_id res chain seq x y z
N MET A 1 10.55 9.00 20.17
CA MET A 1 10.81 8.35 18.86
C MET A 1 12.31 8.48 18.53
N LYS A 2 13.09 7.39 18.61
CA LYS A 2 14.50 7.43 18.14
C LYS A 2 14.49 7.76 16.63
N LYS A 3 15.39 8.63 16.15
CA LYS A 3 15.54 9.03 14.72
C LYS A 3 15.48 7.87 13.70
N ARG A 4 15.78 6.64 14.13
CA ARG A 4 15.72 5.40 13.33
C ARG A 4 14.29 4.92 12.99
N HIS A 5 13.26 5.28 13.77
CA HIS A 5 11.88 4.87 13.48
C HIS A 5 11.27 5.68 12.35
N GLU A 6 11.49 7.01 12.38
CA GLU A 6 11.08 7.93 11.31
C GLU A 6 11.68 7.55 9.96
N GLN A 7 12.98 7.18 9.93
CA GLN A 7 13.64 6.79 8.69
C GLN A 7 13.06 5.53 8.05
N LYS A 8 12.61 4.54 8.85
CA LYS A 8 11.98 3.32 8.30
C LYS A 8 10.59 3.59 7.75
N LEU A 9 9.81 4.46 8.41
CA LEU A 9 8.49 4.86 7.93
C LEU A 9 8.60 5.69 6.64
N VAL A 10 9.61 6.56 6.52
CA VAL A 10 9.85 7.31 5.28
C VAL A 10 10.17 6.37 4.11
N VAL A 11 11.02 5.36 4.30
CA VAL A 11 11.33 4.38 3.25
C VAL A 11 10.08 3.58 2.85
N LEU A 12 9.25 3.19 3.84
CA LEU A 12 7.99 2.50 3.59
C LEU A 12 7.03 3.37 2.77
N SER A 13 6.89 4.65 3.12
CA SER A 13 6.04 5.60 2.39
C SER A 13 6.51 5.82 0.96
N ILE A 14 7.82 5.89 0.72
CA ILE A 14 8.40 6.01 -0.63
C ILE A 14 8.12 4.74 -1.44
N ALA A 15 8.30 3.56 -0.86
CA ALA A 15 7.99 2.29 -1.54
C ALA A 15 6.50 2.19 -1.89
N LEU A 16 5.61 2.55 -0.96
CA LEU A 16 4.17 2.58 -1.18
C LEU A 16 3.78 3.58 -2.28
N PHE A 17 4.45 4.73 -2.37
CA PHE A 17 4.22 5.70 -3.44
C PHE A 17 4.44 5.11 -4.83
N PHE A 18 5.53 4.36 -5.04
CA PHE A 18 5.77 3.67 -6.32
C PHE A 18 4.76 2.57 -6.59
N VAL A 19 4.40 1.79 -5.57
CA VAL A 19 3.45 0.67 -5.72
C VAL A 19 2.03 1.17 -6.04
N PHE A 20 1.61 2.28 -5.44
CA PHE A 20 0.31 2.90 -5.75
C PHE A 20 0.21 3.48 -7.17
N ASN A 21 1.32 3.66 -7.90
CA ASN A 21 1.26 4.05 -9.32
C ASN A 21 0.75 2.90 -10.23
N ILE A 22 0.96 1.64 -9.84
CA ILE A 22 0.53 0.47 -10.62
C ILE A 22 -0.99 0.44 -10.87
N PRO A 23 -1.86 0.61 -9.85
CA PRO A 23 -3.31 0.66 -10.08
C PRO A 23 -3.75 1.84 -10.95
N PHE A 24 -3.02 2.97 -10.96
CA PHE A 24 -3.32 4.09 -11.86
C PHE A 24 -3.02 3.77 -13.34
N VAL A 25 -1.95 3.02 -13.61
CA VAL A 25 -1.63 2.56 -14.97
C VAL A 25 -2.60 1.48 -15.44
N LEU A 26 -3.05 0.61 -14.52
CA LEU A 26 -4.03 -0.45 -14.82
C LEU A 26 -5.39 0.10 -15.30
N ILE A 27 -5.74 1.35 -14.94
CA ILE A 27 -6.98 2.04 -15.41
C ILE A 27 -7.06 2.03 -16.93
N PHE A 28 -5.94 2.28 -17.60
CA PHE A 28 -5.89 2.45 -19.04
C PHE A 28 -5.73 1.13 -19.80
N ASN A 29 -5.36 0.05 -19.11
CA ASN A 29 -5.06 -1.24 -19.74
C ASN A 29 -6.15 -2.30 -19.51
N PHE A 30 -6.99 -2.18 -18.48
CA PHE A 30 -7.94 -3.23 -18.12
C PHE A 30 -9.32 -2.69 -17.73
N GLU A 31 -10.30 -2.85 -18.62
CA GLU A 31 -11.74 -2.69 -18.32
C GLU A 31 -12.34 -4.01 -17.79
N GLY A 32 -11.69 -4.59 -16.77
CA GLY A 32 -12.12 -5.84 -16.14
C GLY A 32 -12.84 -5.63 -14.82
N ALA A 33 -13.56 -6.67 -14.38
CA ALA A 33 -14.09 -6.77 -13.03
C ALA A 33 -13.63 -8.08 -12.38
N ILE A 34 -13.18 -7.99 -11.12
CA ILE A 34 -12.81 -9.13 -10.28
C ILE A 34 -13.94 -9.32 -9.27
N PHE A 35 -14.61 -10.49 -9.27
CA PHE A 35 -15.78 -10.77 -8.42
C PHE A 35 -16.93 -9.75 -8.58
N GLY A 36 -17.08 -9.14 -9.77
CA GLY A 36 -18.07 -8.10 -10.03
C GLY A 36 -17.66 -6.69 -9.57
N ILE A 37 -16.48 -6.54 -8.96
CA ILE A 37 -15.91 -5.26 -8.57
C ILE A 37 -14.90 -4.81 -9.65
N PRO A 38 -14.94 -3.56 -10.15
CA PRO A 38 -13.97 -3.09 -11.12
C PRO A 38 -12.53 -3.29 -10.63
N THR A 39 -11.66 -3.79 -11.52
CA THR A 39 -10.27 -4.18 -11.20
C THR A 39 -9.48 -3.05 -10.52
N LEU A 40 -9.75 -1.79 -10.89
CA LEU A 40 -9.21 -0.61 -10.22
C LEU A 40 -9.51 -0.62 -8.72
N TYR A 41 -10.79 -0.68 -8.34
CA TYR A 41 -11.19 -0.60 -6.95
C TYR A 41 -10.61 -1.77 -6.15
N PHE A 42 -10.69 -2.98 -6.71
CA PHE A 42 -10.12 -4.16 -6.08
C PHE A 42 -8.61 -3.99 -5.80
N SER A 43 -7.87 -3.47 -6.78
CA SER A 43 -6.43 -3.22 -6.66
C SER A 43 -6.12 -2.16 -5.61
N LEU A 44 -6.81 -1.02 -5.63
CA LEU A 44 -6.63 0.06 -4.66
C LEU A 44 -6.89 -0.40 -3.22
N PHE A 45 -8.01 -1.08 -2.99
CA PHE A 45 -8.34 -1.59 -1.65
C PHE A 45 -7.36 -2.65 -1.17
N THR A 46 -6.87 -3.50 -2.07
CA THR A 46 -5.86 -4.53 -1.73
C THR A 46 -4.54 -3.88 -1.32
N PHE A 47 -4.01 -2.94 -2.11
CA PHE A 47 -2.78 -2.22 -1.77
C PHE A 47 -2.93 -1.41 -0.48
N TRP A 48 -4.11 -0.82 -0.26
CA TRP A 48 -4.40 -0.08 0.97
C TRP A 48 -4.43 -0.99 2.20
N MET A 49 -5.08 -2.16 2.11
CA MET A 49 -5.05 -3.18 3.16
C MET A 49 -3.63 -3.65 3.48
N ILE A 50 -2.82 -3.93 2.45
CA ILE A 50 -1.41 -4.33 2.63
C ILE A 50 -0.64 -3.23 3.35
N SER A 51 -0.84 -1.96 2.99
CA SER A 51 -0.19 -0.81 3.65
C SER A 51 -0.54 -0.72 5.14
N ILE A 52 -1.83 -0.89 5.48
CA ILE A 52 -2.29 -0.89 6.88
C ILE A 52 -1.66 -2.05 7.66
N VAL A 53 -1.65 -3.26 7.09
CA VAL A 53 -1.06 -4.45 7.72
C VAL A 53 0.44 -4.26 7.96
N ILE A 54 1.18 -3.78 6.95
CA ILE A 54 2.62 -3.51 7.10
C ILE A 54 2.85 -2.45 8.18
N SER A 55 2.09 -1.35 8.14
CA SER A 55 2.19 -0.28 9.14
C SER A 55 1.91 -0.80 10.55
N TYR A 56 0.88 -1.64 10.72
CA TYR A 56 0.55 -2.28 11.99
C TYR A 56 1.68 -3.20 12.48
N ILE A 57 2.26 -4.03 11.61
CA ILE A 57 3.39 -4.91 11.95
C ILE A 57 4.61 -4.08 12.38
N VAL A 58 4.93 -3.01 11.64
CA VAL A 58 6.06 -2.12 11.98
C VAL A 58 5.82 -1.46 13.33
N LEU A 59 4.61 -0.98 13.59
CA LEU A 59 4.26 -0.33 14.85
C LEU A 59 4.35 -1.32 16.01
N LYS A 60 3.72 -2.50 15.89
CA LYS A 60 3.72 -3.54 16.92
C LYS A 60 5.12 -4.06 17.24
N ARG A 61 5.97 -4.24 16.23
CA ARG A 61 7.37 -4.70 16.41
C ARG A 61 8.29 -3.66 17.04
N HIS A 62 7.87 -2.40 17.11
CA HIS A 62 8.69 -1.29 17.58
C HIS A 62 8.10 -0.53 18.76
N TYR A 63 6.92 -0.92 19.25
CA TYR A 63 6.27 -0.47 20.48
C TYR A 63 6.22 -1.59 21.56
N GLU A 64 7.20 -2.49 21.53
CA GLU A 64 7.77 -3.15 22.72
C GLU A 64 9.16 -2.57 22.98
#